data_AF-A0A967LET0-F1
#
_entry.id   AF-A0A967LET0-F1
#
_cell.length_a   1.000
_cell.length_b   1.000
_cell.length_c   1.000
_cell.angle_alpha   90.00
_cell.angle_beta   90.00
_cell.angle_gamma   90.00
#
_symmetry.space_group_name_H-M   'P 1'
#
loop_
_entity.id
_entity.type
_entity.pdbx_description
1 polymer ?
#
loop_
_entity_poly.entity_id
_entity_poly.type
_entity_poly.pdbx_seq_one_letter_code
_entity_poly.pdbx_strand_id
1 'polypeptide(L)'
;DVRLVARATAIPVHIFASILSVEALIEAFRDDIHEGDIVMLNDPYYGGTHHADWTVMKPVFFDGKPVLFPSVRAHMADFGGPVA
;
A
#
# COMPACT_ATOMS: atom_id res chain seq x y z
N ASP A 1 14.77 1.22 6.18
CA ASP A 1 14.46 2.18 5.10
C ASP A 1 13.88 1.48 3.90
N VAL A 2 12.73 1.97 3.44
CA VAL A 2 12.07 1.54 2.20
C VAL A 2 12.19 2.70 1.23
N ARG A 3 12.61 2.43 -0.01
CA ARG A 3 12.85 3.47 -1.02
C ARG A 3 12.11 3.14 -2.30
N LEU A 4 11.44 4.14 -2.88
CA LEU A 4 10.83 4.00 -4.20
C LEU A 4 11.92 3.73 -5.25
N VAL A 5 11.80 2.62 -5.97
CA VAL A 5 12.76 2.20 -7.01
C VAL A 5 12.21 2.35 -8.43
N ALA A 6 10.89 2.20 -8.61
CA ALA A 6 10.22 2.33 -9.91
C ALA A 6 8.74 2.65 -9.70
N ARG A 7 8.12 3.30 -10.69
CA ARG A 7 6.68 3.60 -10.71
C ARG A 7 6.15 3.65 -12.14
N ALA A 8 4.89 3.28 -12.31
CA ALA A 8 4.14 3.62 -13.53
C ALA A 8 3.74 5.10 -13.50
N THR A 9 3.45 5.66 -14.68
CA THR A 9 2.84 7.00 -14.80
C THR A 9 1.46 6.99 -14.15
N ALA A 10 1.23 7.90 -13.21
CA ALA A 10 -0.04 8.02 -12.50
C ALA A 10 -0.21 9.45 -11.97
N ILE A 11 -1.38 9.70 -11.37
CA ILE A 11 -1.69 10.97 -10.72
C ILE A 11 -0.69 11.19 -9.57
N PRO A 12 0.02 12.33 -9.49
CA PRO A 12 1.09 12.56 -8.52
C PRO A 12 0.70 12.30 -7.06
N VAL A 13 -0.51 12.72 -6.66
CA VAL A 13 -1.00 12.51 -5.29
C VAL A 13 -1.02 11.04 -4.91
N HIS A 14 -1.43 10.15 -5.81
CA HIS A 14 -1.46 8.71 -5.55
C HIS A 14 -0.06 8.12 -5.42
N ILE A 15 0.91 8.62 -6.19
CA ILE A 15 2.28 8.07 -6.14
C ILE A 15 2.91 8.37 -4.77
N PHE A 16 2.86 9.63 -4.33
CA PHE A 16 3.45 10.00 -3.03
C PHE A 16 2.72 9.33 -1.87
N ALA A 17 1.39 9.26 -1.95
CA ALA A 17 0.56 8.65 -0.93
C ALA A 17 0.78 7.12 -0.84
N SER A 18 1.01 6.43 -1.97
CA SER A 18 1.34 5.00 -2.00
C SER A 18 2.66 4.66 -1.29
N ILE A 19 3.66 5.56 -1.30
CA ILE A 19 4.92 5.34 -0.58
C ILE A 19 4.64 5.29 0.93
N LEU A 20 3.92 6.29 1.44
CA LEU A 20 3.55 6.39 2.86
C LEU A 20 2.71 5.18 3.30
N SER A 21 1.80 4.71 2.44
CA SER A 21 0.98 3.52 2.72
C SER A 21 1.79 2.23 2.78
N VAL A 22 2.79 2.06 1.91
CA VAL A 22 3.69 0.89 1.98
C VAL A 22 4.52 0.94 3.25
N GLU A 23 5.04 2.10 3.64
CA GLU A 23 5.77 2.27 4.90
C GLU A 23 4.89 1.94 6.12
N ALA A 24 3.65 2.43 6.13
CA ALA A 24 2.70 2.13 7.20
C ALA A 24 2.34 0.65 7.29
N LEU A 25 2.15 -0.02 6.16
CA LEU A 25 1.89 -1.46 6.12
C LEU A 25 3.08 -2.28 6.64
N ILE A 26 4.30 -1.91 6.24
CA ILE A 26 5.51 -2.60 6.71
C ILE A 26 5.69 -2.40 8.21
N GLU A 27 5.39 -1.21 8.74
CA GLU A 27 5.47 -0.97 10.18
C GLU A 27 4.41 -1.78 10.95
N ALA A 28 3.16 -1.79 10.45
CA ALA A 28 2.05 -2.49 11.10
C ALA A 28 2.25 -4.02 11.15
N PHE A 29 2.88 -4.61 10.13
CA PHE A 29 3.07 -6.05 9.99
C PHE A 29 4.54 -6.48 10.06
N ARG A 30 5.43 -5.64 10.61
CA ARG A 30 6.89 -5.84 10.62
C ARG A 30 7.32 -7.26 11.03
N ASP A 31 6.69 -7.79 12.07
CA ASP A 31 7.01 -9.08 12.67
C ASP A 31 6.05 -10.22 12.25
N ASP A 32 5.09 -9.92 11.36
CA ASP A 32 4.00 -10.82 10.95
C ASP A 32 3.75 -10.73 9.43
N ILE A 33 4.83 -10.67 8.67
CA ILE A 33 4.78 -10.65 7.20
C ILE A 33 5.53 -11.86 6.63
N HIS A 34 4.81 -12.69 5.90
CA HIS A 34 5.27 -13.97 5.41
C HIS A 34 5.24 -14.05 3.88
N GLU A 35 6.01 -14.98 3.34
CA GLU A 35 6.01 -15.24 1.91
C GLU A 35 4.63 -15.74 1.46
N GLY A 36 4.04 -15.03 0.49
CA GLY A 36 2.71 -15.33 -0.02
C GLY A 36 1.63 -14.36 0.47
N ASP A 37 1.90 -13.59 1.51
CA ASP A 37 0.93 -12.64 2.07
C ASP A 37 0.57 -11.51 1.10
N ILE A 38 -0.67 -11.04 1.24
CA ILE A 38 -1.17 -9.82 0.62
C ILE A 38 -1.76 -8.97 1.74
N VAL A 39 -1.26 -7.75 1.87
CA VAL A 39 -1.74 -6.79 2.87
C VAL A 39 -2.32 -5.56 2.19
N MET A 40 -3.33 -4.97 2.82
CA MET A 40 -4.14 -3.90 2.23
C MET A 40 -4.36 -2.76 3.22
N LEU A 41 -4.44 -1.55 2.70
CA LEU A 41 -4.68 -0.33 3.47
C LEU A 41 -5.63 0.60 2.74
N ASN A 42 -6.65 1.07 3.45
CA ASN A 42 -7.55 2.14 3.01
C ASN A 42 -7.77 3.22 4.10
N ASP A 43 -7.07 3.15 5.22
CA ASP A 43 -7.14 4.18 6.26
C ASP A 43 -6.42 5.46 5.76
N PRO A 44 -7.14 6.58 5.60
CA PRO A 44 -6.56 7.81 5.05
C PRO A 44 -5.44 8.39 5.92
N TYR A 45 -5.42 8.11 7.22
CA TYR A 45 -4.37 8.62 8.10
C TYR A 45 -2.99 7.99 7.84
N TYR A 46 -2.94 6.91 7.08
CA TYR A 46 -1.72 6.15 6.77
C TYR A 46 -1.35 6.24 5.28
N GLY A 47 -1.52 7.42 4.69
CA GLY A 47 -1.12 7.68 3.31
C GLY A 47 -2.27 7.62 2.30
N GLY A 48 -3.50 7.90 2.70
CA GLY A 48 -4.64 8.07 1.80
C GLY A 48 -5.16 9.51 1.82
N THR A 49 -5.87 9.93 0.77
CA THR A 49 -6.62 11.20 0.76
C THR A 49 -8.04 11.02 1.31
N HIS A 50 -8.60 9.83 1.13
CA HIS A 50 -9.94 9.43 1.58
C HIS A 50 -10.07 7.89 1.50
N HIS A 51 -11.12 7.33 2.12
CA HIS A 51 -11.35 5.88 2.24
C HIS A 51 -11.53 5.11 0.93
N ALA A 52 -11.88 5.78 -0.18
CA ALA A 52 -11.98 5.14 -1.49
C ALA A 52 -10.63 4.70 -2.08
N ASP A 53 -9.50 5.21 -1.59
CA ASP A 53 -8.20 4.87 -2.14
C ASP A 53 -7.61 3.66 -1.41
N TRP A 54 -7.55 2.53 -2.12
CA TRP A 54 -7.04 1.28 -1.56
C TRP A 54 -5.64 1.02 -2.07
N THR A 55 -4.71 0.75 -1.16
CA THR A 55 -3.36 0.29 -1.47
C THR A 55 -3.27 -1.19 -1.15
N VAL A 56 -2.84 -1.99 -2.11
CA VAL A 56 -2.58 -3.43 -1.96
C VAL A 56 -1.10 -3.67 -2.17
N MET A 57 -0.45 -4.36 -1.23
CA MET A 57 0.97 -4.70 -1.28
C MET A 57 1.14 -6.21 -1.21
N LYS A 58 2.00 -6.75 -2.08
CA LYS A 58 2.43 -8.15 -2.03
C LYS A 58 3.96 -8.17 -1.90
N PRO A 59 4.52 -8.46 -0.71
CA PRO A 59 5.97 -8.54 -0.55
C PRO A 59 6.56 -9.66 -1.42
N VAL A 60 7.74 -9.41 -1.95
CA VAL A 60 8.54 -10.41 -2.68
C VAL A 60 9.67 -10.85 -1.79
N PHE A 61 9.79 -12.16 -1.61
CA PHE A 61 10.83 -12.78 -0.80
C PHE A 61 11.94 -13.37 -1.67
N PHE A 62 13.16 -13.37 -1.13
CA PHE A 62 14.32 -14.08 -1.65
C PHE A 62 15.16 -14.58 -0.47
N ASP A 63 15.57 -15.84 -0.48
CA ASP A 63 16.26 -16.51 0.63
C ASP A 63 15.58 -16.30 2.00
N GLY A 64 14.25 -16.41 2.03
CA GLY A 64 13.44 -16.30 3.24
C GLY A 64 13.33 -14.89 3.82
N LYS A 65 13.72 -13.84 3.06
CA LYS A 65 13.63 -12.44 3.50
C LYS A 65 12.89 -11.57 2.50
N PRO A 66 12.09 -10.58 2.94
CA PRO A 66 11.47 -9.64 2.02
C PRO A 66 12.54 -8.74 1.38
N VAL A 67 12.52 -8.64 0.05
CA VAL A 67 13.48 -7.85 -0.74
C VAL A 67 12.84 -6.70 -1.51
N LEU A 68 11.55 -6.81 -1.83
CA LEU A 68 10.78 -5.79 -2.53
C LEU A 68 9.35 -5.74 -2.01
N PHE A 69 8.74 -4.55 -2.09
CA PHE A 69 7.35 -4.32 -1.71
C PHE A 69 6.56 -3.70 -2.88
N PRO A 70 6.28 -4.46 -3.95
CA PRO A 70 5.36 -4.03 -4.99
C PRO A 70 3.99 -3.67 -4.41
N SER A 71 3.45 -2.55 -4.85
CA SER A 71 2.11 -2.13 -4.49
C SER A 71 1.33 -1.57 -5.67
N VAL A 72 0.02 -1.75 -5.61
CA VAL A 72 -0.94 -1.11 -6.50
C VAL A 72 -1.89 -0.27 -5.66
N ARG A 73 -2.23 0.90 -6.16
CA ARG A 73 -3.30 1.73 -5.62
C ARG A 73 -4.40 1.90 -6.65
N ALA A 74 -5.64 1.77 -6.20
CA ALA A 74 -6.81 2.05 -7.01
C ALA A 74 -7.87 2.80 -6.21
N HIS A 75 -8.63 3.63 -6.92
CA HIS A 75 -9.80 4.29 -6.38
C HIS A 75 -11.01 3.37 -6.53
N MET A 76 -11.72 3.14 -5.43
CA MET A 76 -12.95 2.35 -5.40
C MET A 76 -14.14 3.29 -5.55
N ALA A 77 -14.99 3.04 -6.55
CA ALA A 77 -16.17 3.87 -6.82
C ALA A 77 -17.18 3.84 -5.66
N ASP A 78 -17.21 2.75 -4.91
CA ASP A 78 -18.01 2.56 -3.71
C ASP A 78 -17.23 1.76 -2.68
N PHE A 79 -17.45 2.08 -1.41
CA PHE A 79 -16.87 1.38 -0.26
C PHE A 79 -17.87 1.33 0.93
N GLY A 80 -19.16 1.49 0.66
CA GLY A 80 -20.23 1.41 1.67
C GLY A 80 -20.34 2.60 2.61
N GLY A 81 -19.83 3.77 2.23
CA GLY A 81 -19.99 5.01 2.99
C GLY A 81 -21.44 5.53 2.98
N PRO A 82 -21.84 6.38 3.94
CA PRO A 82 -23.15 7.02 3.92
C PRO A 82 -23.29 7.91 2.68
N VAL A 83 -24.44 7.81 2.02
CA VAL A 83 -24.84 8.73 0.95
C VAL A 83 -25.76 9.81 1.53
N ALA A 84 -25.67 11.02 0.98
CA ALA A 84 -26.56 12.13 1.31
C ALA A 84 -27.92 12.00 0.59
#